data_AF-A2FCV3-F1
#
_entry.id   AF-A2FCV3-F1
#
_cell.length_a   1.000
_cell.length_b   1.000
_cell.length_c   1.000
_cell.angle_alpha   90.00
_cell.angle_beta   90.00
_cell.angle_gamma   90.00
#
_symmetry.space_group_name_H-M   'P 1'
#
loop_
_entity.id
_entity.type
_entity.pdbx_description
1 polymer ?
#
loop_
_entity_poly.entity_id
_entity_poly.type
_entity_poly.pdbx_seq_one_letter_code
_entity_poly.pdbx_strand_id
1 'polypeptide(L)'
;MSQGLTVDFDYIANNIQTYIEQDNFYDIVDKDDIPKVLEKVNLKSNDFSTLLSQGKSKYSTPKLFCFIRKCNVLIDSFEDAINVLNC
;
A
#
# COMPACT_ATOMS: atom_id res chain seq x y z
N MET A 1 7.02 9.26 31.68
CA MET A 1 6.61 9.01 30.28
C MET A 1 6.70 7.52 30.05
N SER A 2 5.57 6.82 29.89
CA SER A 2 5.59 5.42 29.46
C SER A 2 6.13 5.41 28.03
N GLN A 3 7.21 4.66 27.79
CA GLN A 3 7.65 4.34 26.44
C GLN A 3 6.54 3.47 25.83
N GLY A 4 5.58 4.11 25.16
CA GLY A 4 4.50 3.41 24.46
C GLY A 4 5.06 2.55 23.33
N LEU A 5 4.32 1.52 22.93
CA LEU A 5 4.62 0.80 21.70
C LEU A 5 4.52 1.78 20.52
N THR A 6 5.60 1.96 19.79
CA THR A 6 5.62 2.70 18.53
C THR A 6 5.45 1.73 17.38
N VAL A 7 4.57 2.04 16.42
CA VAL A 7 4.41 1.24 15.20
C VAL A 7 5.67 1.37 14.34
N ASP A 8 6.26 0.24 13.99
CA ASP A 8 7.41 0.19 13.08
C ASP A 8 6.92 0.17 11.63
N PHE A 9 6.78 1.36 11.04
CA PHE A 9 6.33 1.49 9.65
C PHE A 9 7.35 0.92 8.65
N ASP A 10 8.65 0.93 8.98
CA ASP A 10 9.69 0.38 8.11
C ASP A 10 9.60 -1.14 8.07
N TYR A 11 9.32 -1.79 9.21
CA TYR A 11 9.04 -3.21 9.25
C TYR A 11 7.82 -3.58 8.39
N ILE A 12 6.71 -2.86 8.53
CA ILE A 12 5.50 -3.15 7.74
C ILE A 12 5.78 -2.96 6.24
N ALA A 13 6.44 -1.86 5.86
CA ALA A 13 6.78 -1.58 4.46
C ALA A 13 7.70 -2.65 3.86
N ASN A 14 8.73 -3.09 4.59
CA ASN A 14 9.64 -4.14 4.14
C ASN A 14 9.00 -5.53 4.03
N ASN A 15 7.86 -5.74 4.71
CA ASN A 15 7.10 -6.98 4.69
C ASN A 15 5.76 -6.84 3.95
N ILE A 16 5.58 -5.79 3.14
CA ILE A 16 4.31 -5.45 2.47
C ILE A 16 3.73 -6.64 1.69
N GLN A 17 4.59 -7.45 1.07
CA GLN A 17 4.19 -8.59 0.25
C GLN A 17 3.35 -9.60 1.03
N THR A 18 3.75 -9.91 2.27
CA THR A 18 3.03 -10.83 3.15
C THR A 18 1.60 -10.34 3.39
N TYR A 19 1.40 -9.03 3.57
CA TYR A 19 0.09 -8.45 3.84
C TYR A 19 -0.80 -8.39 2.59
N ILE A 20 -0.19 -8.19 1.41
CA ILE A 20 -0.89 -8.26 0.11
C ILE A 20 -1.32 -9.71 -0.15
N GLU A 21 -0.43 -10.69 0.01
CA GLU A 21 -0.73 -12.11 -0.20
C GLU A 21 -1.81 -12.64 0.75
N GLN A 22 -1.89 -12.10 1.96
CA GLN A 22 -2.90 -12.46 2.96
C GLN A 22 -4.18 -11.61 2.88
N ASP A 23 -4.26 -10.64 1.97
CA ASP A 23 -5.39 -9.70 1.82
C ASP A 23 -5.80 -9.01 3.14
N ASN A 24 -4.82 -8.64 3.96
CA ASN A 24 -5.08 -8.12 5.30
C ASN A 24 -4.37 -6.79 5.60
N PHE A 25 -3.64 -6.21 4.64
CA PHE A 25 -2.96 -4.92 4.81
C PHE A 25 -3.89 -3.85 5.40
N TYR A 26 -5.07 -3.68 4.81
CA TYR A 26 -6.06 -2.69 5.22
C TYR A 26 -6.83 -3.06 6.51
N ASP A 27 -6.68 -4.29 7.02
CA ASP A 27 -7.26 -4.71 8.31
C ASP A 27 -6.27 -4.53 9.47
N ILE A 28 -4.98 -4.69 9.18
CA ILE A 28 -3.90 -4.63 10.17
C ILE A 28 -3.40 -3.21 10.37
N VAL A 29 -3.26 -2.45 9.28
CA VAL A 29 -2.69 -1.09 9.35
C VAL A 29 -3.81 -0.10 9.63
N ASP A 30 -3.63 0.65 10.72
CA ASP A 30 -4.55 1.73 11.07
C ASP A 30 -4.68 2.74 9.93
N LYS A 31 -5.91 3.19 9.70
CA LYS A 31 -6.27 4.04 8.55
C LYS A 31 -5.40 5.30 8.41
N ASP A 32 -4.96 5.86 9.54
CA ASP A 32 -4.19 7.11 9.61
C ASP A 32 -2.68 6.86 9.37
N ASP A 33 -2.27 5.59 9.41
CA ASP A 33 -0.90 5.12 9.20
C ASP A 33 -0.69 4.50 7.82
N ILE A 34 -1.75 4.08 7.12
CA ILE A 34 -1.69 3.56 5.75
C ILE A 34 -0.81 4.45 4.83
N PRO A 35 -1.01 5.78 4.75
CA PRO A 35 -0.20 6.60 3.86
C PRO A 35 1.28 6.62 4.24
N LYS A 36 1.60 6.52 5.54
CA LYS A 36 2.97 6.54 6.06
C LYS A 36 3.72 5.26 5.70
N VAL A 37 3.02 4.13 5.73
CA VAL A 37 3.56 2.85 5.28
C VAL A 37 3.75 2.88 3.77
N LEU A 38 2.73 3.25 2.99
CA LEU A 38 2.80 3.22 1.53
C LEU A 38 3.84 4.18 0.94
N GLU A 39 4.12 5.31 1.59
CA GLU A 39 5.20 6.23 1.19
C GLU A 39 6.60 5.59 1.29
N LYS A 40 6.77 4.52 2.07
CA LYS A 40 8.03 3.78 2.26
C LYS A 40 8.16 2.55 1.37
N VAL A 41 7.08 2.14 0.69
CA VAL A 41 7.05 0.92 -0.11
C VAL A 41 7.48 1.20 -1.55
N ASN A 42 8.14 0.21 -2.16
CA ASN A 42 8.33 0.12 -3.61
C ASN A 42 7.62 -1.14 -4.12
N LEU A 43 6.47 -0.97 -4.80
CA LEU A 43 5.68 -2.10 -5.32
C LEU A 43 6.00 -2.37 -6.78
N LYS A 44 5.88 -3.63 -7.21
CA LYS A 44 5.72 -3.94 -8.63
C LYS A 44 4.32 -3.57 -9.10
N SER A 45 4.15 -3.37 -10.41
CA SER A 45 2.86 -3.06 -11.05
C SER A 45 1.73 -3.99 -10.61
N ASN A 46 1.96 -5.31 -10.59
CA ASN A 46 0.98 -6.32 -10.18
C ASN A 46 0.62 -6.25 -8.69
N ASP A 47 1.61 -6.02 -7.81
CA ASP A 47 1.37 -5.92 -6.37
C ASP A 47 0.59 -4.63 -6.06
N PHE A 48 0.90 -3.52 -6.76
CA PHE A 48 0.13 -2.27 -6.67
C PHE A 48 -1.32 -2.46 -7.12
N SER A 49 -1.55 -3.15 -8.25
CA SER A 49 -2.91 -3.44 -8.74
C SER A 49 -3.70 -4.30 -7.74
N THR A 50 -3.06 -5.33 -7.18
CA THR A 50 -3.66 -6.18 -6.13
C THR A 50 -4.03 -5.36 -4.90
N LEU A 51 -3.08 -4.58 -4.37
CA LEU A 51 -3.30 -3.72 -3.22
C LEU A 51 -4.46 -2.73 -3.49
N LEU A 52 -4.51 -2.11 -4.66
CA LEU A 52 -5.59 -1.20 -5.03
C LEU A 52 -6.96 -1.91 -5.06
N SER A 53 -7.02 -3.12 -5.62
CA SER A 53 -8.24 -3.93 -5.66
C SER A 53 -8.75 -4.28 -4.25
N GLN A 54 -7.85 -4.70 -3.36
CA GLN A 54 -8.17 -4.99 -1.96
C GLN A 54 -8.70 -3.73 -1.25
N GLY A 55 -8.06 -2.58 -1.47
CA GLY A 55 -8.49 -1.30 -0.92
C GLY A 55 -9.85 -0.83 -1.42
N LYS A 56 -10.18 -1.07 -2.70
CA LYS A 56 -11.48 -0.73 -3.32
C LYS A 56 -12.64 -1.46 -2.64
N SER A 57 -12.40 -2.65 -2.08
CA SER A 57 -13.43 -3.39 -1.34
C SER A 57 -13.75 -2.81 0.04
N LYS A 58 -12.83 -2.02 0.62
CA LYS A 58 -12.91 -1.52 2.01
C LYS A 58 -13.14 0.00 2.10
N TYR A 59 -12.74 0.76 1.10
CA TYR A 59 -12.80 2.22 1.13
C TYR A 59 -13.40 2.81 -0.15
N SER A 60 -14.00 4.00 -0.01
CA SER A 60 -14.43 4.78 -1.17
C SER A 60 -13.23 5.25 -1.99
N THR A 61 -13.43 5.41 -3.30
CA THR A 61 -12.38 5.84 -4.24
C THR A 61 -11.62 7.09 -3.80
N PRO A 62 -12.26 8.19 -3.33
CA PRO A 62 -11.52 9.38 -2.90
C PRO A 62 -10.62 9.12 -1.68
N LYS A 63 -11.09 8.27 -0.76
CA LYS A 63 -10.32 7.93 0.45
C LYS A 63 -9.14 7.03 0.11
N LEU A 64 -9.37 6.02 -0.74
CA LEU A 64 -8.32 5.14 -1.23
C LEU A 64 -7.26 5.92 -2.03
N PHE A 65 -7.67 6.87 -2.87
CA PHE A 65 -6.75 7.75 -3.58
C PHE A 65 -5.83 8.53 -2.62
N CYS A 66 -6.38 9.08 -1.54
CA CYS A 66 -5.58 9.77 -0.51
C CYS A 66 -4.54 8.85 0.15
N PHE A 67 -4.84 7.56 0.29
CA PHE A 67 -3.92 6.57 0.84
C PHE A 67 -2.79 6.22 -0.13
N ILE A 68 -3.13 5.94 -1.38
CA ILE A 68 -2.20 5.32 -2.34
C ILE A 68 -1.38 6.34 -3.16
N ARG A 69 -1.77 7.63 -3.21
CA ARG A 69 -1.13 8.66 -4.06
C ARG A 69 0.37 8.92 -3.82
N LYS A 70 0.92 8.42 -2.72
CA LYS A 70 2.35 8.55 -2.37
C LYS A 70 3.13 7.24 -2.54
N CYS A 71 2.48 6.15 -2.95
CA CYS A 71 3.13 4.87 -3.14
C CYS A 71 4.10 4.92 -4.33
N ASN A 72 5.31 4.39 -4.16
CA ASN A 72 6.22 4.22 -5.28
C ASN A 72 5.90 2.90 -5.99
N VAL A 73 5.84 2.95 -7.31
CA VAL A 73 5.66 1.77 -8.16
C VAL A 73 6.86 1.66 -9.10
N LEU A 74 7.52 0.51 -9.07
CA LEU A 74 8.63 0.18 -9.95
C LEU A 74 8.09 -0.14 -11.34
N ILE A 75 8.65 0.54 -12.35
CA ILE A 75 8.27 0.40 -13.75
C ILE A 75 9.46 -0.20 -14.50
N ASP A 76 9.35 -1.48 -14.84
CA ASP A 76 10.40 -2.22 -15.53
C ASP A 76 10.15 -2.31 -17.05
N SER A 77 8.96 -1.93 -17.51
CA SER A 77 8.58 -1.96 -18.92
C SER A 77 7.52 -0.91 -19.29
N PHE A 78 7.32 -0.69 -20.59
CA PHE A 78 6.20 0.13 -21.08
C PHE A 78 4.84 -0.47 -20.72
N GLU A 79 4.75 -1.80 -20.72
CA GLU A 79 3.52 -2.52 -20.34
C GLU A 79 3.18 -2.28 -18.86
N ASP A 80 4.17 -2.30 -17.97
CA ASP A 80 3.99 -1.97 -16.56
C ASP A 80 3.47 -0.54 -16.37
N ALA A 81 4.03 0.42 -17.11
CA ALA A 81 3.56 1.80 -17.07
C ALA A 81 2.09 1.92 -17.48
N ILE A 82 1.69 1.23 -18.56
CA ILE A 82 0.31 1.22 -19.04
C ILE A 82 -0.61 0.55 -18.00
N ASN A 83 -0.19 -0.57 -17.41
CA ASN A 83 -0.97 -1.29 -16.41
C ASN A 83 -1.24 -0.42 -15.18
N VAL A 84 -0.23 0.31 -14.69
CA VAL A 84 -0.39 1.21 -13.53
C VAL A 84 -1.35 2.37 -13.84
N LEU A 85 -1.29 2.94 -15.05
CA LEU A 85 -2.17 4.05 -15.44
C LEU A 85 -3.63 3.63 -15.68
N ASN A 86 -3.87 2.36 -15.96
CA ASN A 86 -5.21 1.79 -16.18
C ASN A 86 -5.89 1.27 -14.91
N CYS A 87 -5.18 1.22 -13.77
CA CYS A 87 -5.67 0.66 -12.49
C CYS A 87 -6.81 1.45 -11.83
#